data_AF-A0A350NLQ6-F1
#
_entry.id   AF-A0A350NLQ6-F1
#
_cell.length_a   1.000
_cell.length_b   1.000
_cell.length_c   1.000
_cell.angle_alpha   90.00
_cell.angle_beta   90.00
_cell.angle_gamma   90.00
#
_symmetry.space_group_name_H-M   'P 1'
#
loop_
_entity.id
_entity.type
_entity.pdbx_description
1 polymer ?
#
loop_
_entity_poly.entity_id
_entity_poly.type
_entity_poly.pdbx_seq_one_letter_code
_entity_poly.pdbx_strand_id
1 'polypeptide(L)'
;QYRGKILLRSAGKVMNVINVLDLEQYLRGVLPKEVHPDWPLESLKAQAVAARSYTLANLNKHAGAKFDLCAGTHCQVYGGKSAEHSRTNKAVEETAGTVATYNGKAIAALYHASSGGHTECSSNVWDWDVPYLRGVADLDPSPHSYWYKVMSASEMEEAFRRNGYPLGRITQIIPSKTGTSGRIASCMLIGEHGQVELTGEKVRTVLSLRSTFFTIEWEQTPPSRGPLAI
;
A
#
# COMPACT_ATOMS: atom_id res chain seq x y z
N GLN A 1 -6.81 -11.34 20.95
CA GLN A 1 -7.64 -12.58 20.95
C GLN A 1 -7.85 -13.01 19.50
N TYR A 2 -7.95 -14.32 19.23
CA TYR A 2 -8.10 -14.86 17.87
C TYR A 2 -9.34 -15.75 17.77
N ARG A 3 -9.95 -15.82 16.58
CA ARG A 3 -11.02 -16.77 16.26
C ARG A 3 -10.43 -18.07 15.71
N GLY A 4 -11.26 -19.10 15.57
CA GLY A 4 -10.83 -20.37 14.99
C GLY A 4 -9.77 -21.08 15.83
N LYS A 5 -8.78 -21.67 15.16
CA LYS A 5 -7.73 -22.48 15.78
C LYS A 5 -6.36 -21.85 15.52
N ILE A 6 -5.42 -22.09 16.44
CA ILE A 6 -4.00 -21.79 16.23
C ILE A 6 -3.29 -23.09 15.88
N LEU A 7 -2.58 -23.11 14.76
CA LEU A 7 -1.74 -24.20 14.31
C LEU A 7 -0.29 -23.77 14.40
N LEU A 8 0.51 -24.53 15.14
CA LEU A 8 1.97 -24.41 15.11
C LEU A 8 2.52 -25.34 14.04
N ARG A 9 3.29 -24.80 13.10
CA ARG A 9 3.87 -25.58 12.01
C ARG A 9 5.36 -25.30 11.87
N SER A 10 6.17 -26.35 11.96
CA SER A 10 7.60 -26.25 11.69
C SER A 10 7.85 -26.11 10.18
N ALA A 11 8.72 -25.17 9.82
CA ALA A 11 9.25 -24.98 8.48
C ALA A 11 10.77 -24.85 8.58
N GLY A 12 11.47 -25.98 8.70
CA GLY A 12 12.91 -26.01 8.94
C GLY A 12 13.26 -25.48 10.33
N LYS A 13 14.09 -24.44 10.41
CA LYS A 13 14.52 -23.82 11.68
C LYS A 13 13.52 -22.80 12.26
N VAL A 14 12.43 -22.50 11.54
CA VAL A 14 11.41 -21.54 12.00
C VAL A 14 10.10 -22.24 12.34
N MET A 15 9.36 -21.66 13.30
CA MET A 15 8.03 -22.09 13.69
C MET A 15 7.00 -21.05 13.24
N ASN A 16 6.08 -21.44 12.37
CA ASN A 16 4.97 -20.61 11.97
C ASN A 16 3.83 -20.76 12.97
N VAL A 17 3.30 -19.64 13.43
CA VAL A 17 2.06 -19.56 14.23
C VAL A 17 0.94 -19.15 13.28
N ILE A 18 0.09 -20.09 12.90
CA ILE A 18 -0.92 -19.92 11.86
C ILE A 18 -2.30 -19.85 12.51
N ASN A 19 -3.03 -18.76 12.28
CA ASN A 19 -4.43 -18.69 12.67
C ASN A 19 -5.30 -19.27 11.55
N VAL A 20 -5.97 -20.40 11.83
CA VAL A 20 -6.89 -21.09 10.92
C VAL A 20 -8.32 -20.73 11.29
N LEU A 21 -9.04 -20.11 10.36
CA LEU A 21 -10.40 -19.61 10.56
C LEU A 21 -11.12 -19.45 9.21
N ASP A 22 -12.45 -19.35 9.26
CA ASP A 22 -13.26 -19.14 8.07
C ASP A 22 -13.06 -17.74 7.49
N LEU A 23 -13.28 -17.60 6.18
CA LEU A 23 -13.08 -16.36 5.43
C LEU A 23 -13.79 -15.16 6.05
N GLU A 24 -15.07 -15.31 6.39
CA GLU A 24 -15.85 -14.20 6.97
C GLU A 24 -15.33 -13.80 8.36
N GLN A 25 -14.81 -14.75 9.14
CA GLN A 25 -14.19 -14.45 10.43
C GLN A 25 -12.84 -13.75 10.27
N TYR A 26 -12.07 -14.11 9.24
CA TYR A 26 -10.84 -13.43 8.87
C TYR A 26 -11.11 -11.96 8.49
N LEU A 27 -12.10 -11.72 7.62
CA LEU A 27 -12.45 -10.37 7.15
C LEU A 27 -12.86 -9.43 8.29
N ARG A 28 -13.55 -9.94 9.32
CA ARG A 28 -13.88 -9.14 10.51
C ARG A 28 -12.64 -8.57 11.22
N GLY A 29 -11.52 -9.29 11.19
CA GLY A 29 -10.24 -8.82 11.74
C GLY A 29 -9.38 -8.01 10.77
N VAL A 30 -9.70 -8.02 9.47
CA VAL A 30 -9.01 -7.24 8.43
C VAL A 30 -9.62 -5.86 8.29
N LEU A 31 -10.94 -5.75 8.09
CA LEU A 31 -11.58 -4.48 7.73
C LEU A 31 -11.24 -3.31 8.67
N PRO A 32 -11.28 -3.47 10.01
CA PRO A 32 -10.96 -2.39 10.95
C PRO A 32 -9.51 -1.90 10.88
N LYS A 33 -8.62 -2.64 10.20
CA LYS A 33 -7.22 -2.25 9.99
C LYS A 33 -7.00 -1.52 8.68
N GLU A 34 -7.97 -1.56 7.78
CA GLU A 34 -7.87 -0.97 6.44
C GLU A 34 -8.74 0.29 6.31
N VAL A 35 -9.86 0.36 7.03
CA VAL A 35 -10.83 1.46 6.93
C VAL A 35 -11.29 1.94 8.31
N HIS A 36 -11.68 3.22 8.40
CA HIS A 36 -12.25 3.77 9.62
C HIS A 36 -13.71 3.31 9.77
N PRO A 37 -14.14 2.77 10.92
CA PRO A 37 -15.51 2.28 11.09
C PRO A 37 -16.61 3.32 10.87
N ASP A 38 -16.32 4.61 11.03
CA ASP A 38 -17.28 5.70 10.83
C ASP A 38 -17.50 6.09 9.36
N TRP A 39 -16.77 5.48 8.42
CA TRP A 39 -17.04 5.67 7.00
C TRP A 39 -18.47 5.23 6.62
N PRO A 40 -19.01 5.76 5.50
CA PRO A 40 -20.31 5.34 4.99
C PRO A 40 -20.39 3.82 4.86
N LEU A 41 -21.55 3.24 5.20
CA LEU A 41 -21.72 1.80 5.21
C LEU A 41 -21.40 1.17 3.84
N GLU A 42 -21.77 1.85 2.75
CA GLU A 42 -21.48 1.39 1.40
C GLU A 42 -19.97 1.39 1.08
N SER A 43 -19.19 2.34 1.62
CA SER A 43 -17.72 2.31 1.53
C SER A 43 -17.15 1.11 2.30
N LEU A 44 -17.69 0.80 3.49
CA LEU A 44 -17.29 -0.38 4.26
C LEU A 44 -17.63 -1.69 3.52
N LYS A 45 -18.79 -1.75 2.85
CA LYS A 45 -19.21 -2.90 2.02
C LYS A 45 -18.31 -3.07 0.80
N ALA A 46 -17.97 -1.97 0.11
CA ALA A 46 -17.03 -2.00 -1.01
C ALA A 46 -15.66 -2.54 -0.54
N GLN A 47 -15.17 -2.09 0.62
CA GLN A 47 -13.96 -2.62 1.23
C GLN A 47 -14.09 -4.11 1.59
N ALA A 48 -15.25 -4.55 2.10
CA ALA A 48 -15.50 -5.96 2.41
C ALA A 48 -15.36 -6.85 1.17
N VAL A 49 -16.00 -6.44 0.06
CA VAL A 49 -15.92 -7.15 -1.22
C VAL A 49 -14.49 -7.13 -1.77
N ALA A 50 -13.79 -5.99 -1.71
CA ALA A 50 -12.40 -5.89 -2.15
C ALA A 50 -11.48 -6.82 -1.34
N ALA A 51 -11.55 -6.76 0.00
CA ALA A 51 -10.76 -7.60 0.89
C ALA A 51 -11.05 -9.09 0.69
N ARG A 52 -12.31 -9.48 0.51
CA ARG A 52 -12.71 -10.87 0.22
C ARG A 52 -12.15 -11.36 -1.12
N SER A 53 -12.26 -10.54 -2.15
CA SER A 53 -11.76 -10.85 -3.50
C SER A 53 -10.24 -11.01 -3.49
N TYR A 54 -9.54 -10.08 -2.84
CA TYR A 54 -8.09 -10.17 -2.64
C TYR A 54 -7.70 -11.45 -1.91
N THR A 55 -8.39 -11.76 -0.80
CA THR A 55 -8.13 -12.97 0.00
C THR A 55 -8.22 -14.22 -0.87
N LEU A 56 -9.30 -14.38 -1.63
CA LEU A 56 -9.53 -15.54 -2.49
C LEU A 56 -8.53 -15.62 -3.64
N ALA A 57 -8.18 -14.49 -4.26
CA ALA A 57 -7.20 -14.44 -5.34
C ALA A 57 -5.77 -14.75 -4.88
N ASN A 58 -5.49 -14.60 -3.59
CA ASN A 58 -4.16 -14.79 -2.99
C ASN A 58 -4.10 -15.97 -2.00
N LEU A 59 -5.10 -16.85 -1.97
CA LEU A 59 -4.96 -18.11 -1.22
C LEU A 59 -3.72 -18.86 -1.69
N ASN A 60 -3.01 -19.50 -0.76
CA ASN A 60 -1.72 -20.14 -1.02
C ASN A 60 -0.56 -19.21 -1.46
N LYS A 61 -0.65 -17.88 -1.30
CA LYS A 61 0.46 -16.96 -1.64
C LYS A 61 1.77 -17.32 -0.92
N HIS A 62 1.68 -17.92 0.26
CA HIS A 62 2.83 -18.40 1.03
C HIS A 62 2.91 -19.94 1.12
N ALA A 63 2.49 -20.66 0.07
CA ALA A 63 2.51 -22.13 0.02
C ALA A 63 3.85 -22.75 0.42
N GLY A 64 4.98 -22.15 0.01
CA GLY A 64 6.33 -22.59 0.40
C GLY A 64 6.59 -22.54 1.91
N ALA A 65 5.97 -21.59 2.62
CA ALA A 65 5.98 -21.49 4.08
C ALA A 65 4.76 -22.18 4.74
N LYS A 66 3.93 -22.86 3.95
CA LYS A 66 2.79 -23.68 4.37
C LYS A 66 1.68 -22.89 5.09
N PHE A 67 1.43 -21.65 4.68
CA PHE A 67 0.28 -20.83 5.07
C PHE A 67 -0.25 -20.01 3.88
N ASP A 68 -1.47 -19.49 3.97
CA ASP A 68 -2.11 -18.75 2.87
C ASP A 68 -1.64 -17.30 2.77
N LEU A 69 -1.88 -16.52 3.84
CA LEU A 69 -1.66 -15.08 3.89
C LEU A 69 -0.91 -14.69 5.18
N CYS A 70 -0.09 -13.62 5.11
CA CYS A 70 0.53 -13.04 6.30
C CYS A 70 -0.35 -11.95 6.91
N ALA A 71 -0.15 -11.64 8.20
CA ALA A 71 -0.93 -10.64 8.93
C ALA A 71 -0.43 -9.18 8.77
N GLY A 72 0.39 -8.92 7.75
CA GLY A 72 1.03 -7.62 7.51
C GLY A 72 0.69 -7.04 6.13
N THR A 73 1.23 -5.86 5.85
CA THR A 73 0.95 -5.06 4.64
C THR A 73 1.32 -5.76 3.32
N HIS A 74 2.12 -6.82 3.36
CA HIS A 74 2.41 -7.66 2.20
C HIS A 74 1.20 -8.47 1.71
N CYS A 75 0.26 -8.78 2.61
CA CYS A 75 -1.02 -9.40 2.29
C CYS A 75 -2.15 -8.43 2.68
N GLN A 76 -2.64 -8.53 3.91
CA GLN A 76 -3.60 -7.61 4.52
C GLN A 76 -3.31 -7.56 6.02
N VAL A 77 -3.51 -6.40 6.64
CA VAL A 77 -3.27 -6.27 8.07
C VAL A 77 -4.38 -6.99 8.82
N TYR A 78 -4.03 -8.04 9.58
CA TYR A 78 -5.00 -8.84 10.34
C TYR A 78 -4.84 -8.62 11.84
N GLY A 79 -5.85 -8.02 12.48
CA GLY A 79 -5.82 -7.66 13.89
C GLY A 79 -6.43 -8.70 14.85
N GLY A 80 -6.90 -9.83 14.35
CA GLY A 80 -7.61 -10.83 15.16
C GLY A 80 -8.99 -10.34 15.64
N LYS A 81 -9.58 -11.10 16.56
CA LYS A 81 -10.91 -10.81 17.16
C LYS A 81 -10.94 -9.46 17.89
N SER A 82 -9.82 -9.08 18.49
CA SER A 82 -9.70 -7.83 19.25
C SER A 82 -9.75 -6.57 18.39
N ALA A 83 -9.56 -6.69 17.08
CA ALA A 83 -9.69 -5.55 16.17
C ALA A 83 -11.12 -5.38 15.64
N GLU A 84 -12.00 -6.36 15.82
CA GLU A 84 -13.35 -6.33 15.26
C GLU A 84 -14.16 -5.12 15.73
N HIS A 85 -14.97 -4.59 14.81
CA HIS A 85 -15.88 -3.50 15.09
C HIS A 85 -17.28 -3.82 14.55
N SER A 86 -18.34 -3.42 15.25
CA SER A 86 -19.72 -3.78 14.88
C SER A 86 -20.11 -3.29 13.48
N ARG A 87 -19.75 -2.04 13.13
CA ARG A 87 -20.02 -1.45 11.81
C ARG A 87 -19.32 -2.18 10.66
N THR A 88 -18.03 -2.51 10.81
CA THR A 88 -17.30 -3.27 9.78
C THR A 88 -17.78 -4.72 9.72
N ASN A 89 -18.12 -5.33 10.87
CA ASN A 89 -18.69 -6.67 10.91
C ASN A 89 -20.03 -6.74 10.16
N LYS A 90 -20.89 -5.72 10.32
CA LYS A 90 -22.13 -5.59 9.56
C LYS A 90 -21.87 -5.50 8.06
N ALA A 91 -20.86 -4.74 7.61
CA ALA A 91 -20.50 -4.67 6.20
C ALA A 91 -19.98 -6.02 5.64
N VAL A 92 -19.21 -6.77 6.44
CA VAL A 92 -18.79 -8.15 6.09
C VAL A 92 -20.01 -9.05 5.93
N GLU A 93 -20.94 -9.00 6.87
CA GLU A 93 -22.16 -9.82 6.89
C GLU A 93 -23.11 -9.50 5.72
N GLU A 94 -23.40 -8.22 5.48
CA GLU A 94 -24.29 -7.80 4.38
C GLU A 94 -23.70 -8.03 2.98
N THR A 95 -22.41 -8.38 2.89
CA THR A 95 -21.73 -8.71 1.63
C THR A 95 -21.20 -10.14 1.59
N ALA A 96 -21.67 -11.01 2.50
CA ALA A 96 -21.20 -12.38 2.60
C ALA A 96 -21.33 -13.11 1.25
N GLY A 97 -20.23 -13.74 0.79
CA GLY A 97 -20.17 -14.42 -0.50
C GLY A 97 -20.04 -13.54 -1.74
N THR A 98 -20.18 -12.21 -1.62
CA THR A 98 -20.02 -11.28 -2.75
C THR A 98 -18.55 -10.99 -3.01
N VAL A 99 -18.13 -11.20 -4.27
CA VAL A 99 -16.74 -11.03 -4.74
C VAL A 99 -16.71 -10.30 -6.08
N ALA A 100 -15.69 -9.47 -6.27
CA ALA A 100 -15.37 -8.87 -7.56
C ALA A 100 -14.63 -9.90 -8.43
N THR A 101 -15.06 -10.05 -9.68
CA THR A 101 -14.50 -11.05 -10.60
C THR A 101 -14.12 -10.45 -11.95
N TYR A 102 -13.16 -11.09 -12.61
CA TYR A 102 -12.79 -10.86 -13.99
C TYR A 102 -12.61 -12.22 -14.66
N ASN A 103 -13.28 -12.45 -15.79
CA ASN A 103 -13.30 -13.75 -16.48
C ASN A 103 -13.66 -14.93 -15.54
N GLY A 104 -14.65 -14.73 -14.67
CA GLY A 104 -15.16 -15.75 -13.75
C GLY A 104 -14.24 -16.10 -12.57
N LYS A 105 -13.12 -15.39 -12.39
CA LYS A 105 -12.19 -15.59 -11.27
C LYS A 105 -12.20 -14.36 -10.35
N ALA A 106 -12.09 -14.59 -9.04
CA ALA A 106 -11.92 -13.50 -8.07
C ALA A 106 -10.67 -12.68 -8.42
N ILE A 107 -10.79 -11.36 -8.39
CA ILE A 107 -9.66 -10.47 -8.69
C ILE A 107 -8.80 -10.22 -7.45
N ALA A 108 -7.51 -10.00 -7.67
CA ALA A 108 -6.66 -9.34 -6.67
C ALA A 108 -7.05 -7.86 -6.60
N ALA A 109 -8.10 -7.54 -5.83
CA ALA A 109 -8.61 -6.19 -5.64
C ALA A 109 -7.65 -5.39 -4.76
N LEU A 110 -6.65 -4.75 -5.39
CA LEU A 110 -5.70 -3.89 -4.70
C LEU A 110 -6.37 -2.58 -4.30
N TYR A 111 -6.07 -2.09 -3.10
CA TYR A 111 -6.60 -0.85 -2.55
C TYR A 111 -5.49 -0.09 -1.82
N HIS A 112 -5.71 1.21 -1.61
CA HIS A 112 -4.75 2.11 -0.96
C HIS A 112 -5.50 3.27 -0.29
N ALA A 113 -4.84 3.98 0.63
CA ALA A 113 -5.50 4.95 1.51
C ALA A 113 -5.96 6.25 0.82
N SER A 114 -5.24 6.71 -0.20
CA SER A 114 -5.55 7.94 -0.93
C SER A 114 -4.89 7.94 -2.29
N SER A 115 -5.67 8.24 -3.34
CA SER A 115 -5.20 8.28 -4.72
C SER A 115 -4.52 9.60 -5.11
N GLY A 116 -4.73 10.67 -4.34
CA GLY A 116 -4.28 12.02 -4.73
C GLY A 116 -5.01 12.56 -5.98
N GLY A 117 -6.21 12.05 -6.27
CA GLY A 117 -7.08 12.52 -7.36
C GLY A 117 -7.14 11.59 -8.58
N HIS A 118 -6.27 10.57 -8.64
CA HIS A 118 -6.27 9.61 -9.74
C HIS A 118 -5.59 8.30 -9.31
N THR A 119 -6.22 7.17 -9.61
CA THR A 119 -5.63 5.83 -9.41
C THR A 119 -4.62 5.51 -10.51
N GLU A 120 -3.83 4.44 -10.39
CA GLU A 120 -2.76 4.16 -11.36
C GLU A 120 -2.97 2.83 -12.07
N CYS A 121 -2.49 2.74 -13.31
CA CYS A 121 -2.38 1.48 -14.02
C CYS A 121 -1.39 0.57 -13.31
N SER A 122 -1.78 -0.70 -13.10
CA SER A 122 -0.90 -1.72 -12.53
C SER A 122 0.48 -1.75 -13.19
N SER A 123 0.55 -1.61 -14.52
CA SER A 123 1.78 -1.60 -15.33
C SER A 123 2.75 -0.44 -15.05
N ASN A 124 2.29 0.60 -14.35
CA ASN A 124 3.12 1.76 -13.97
C ASN A 124 3.60 1.68 -12.51
N VAL A 125 3.05 0.77 -11.71
CA VAL A 125 3.45 0.51 -10.33
C VAL A 125 4.26 -0.80 -10.24
N TRP A 126 3.86 -1.80 -11.02
CA TRP A 126 4.43 -3.13 -11.13
C TRP A 126 4.58 -3.49 -12.62
N ASP A 127 5.40 -4.49 -12.94
CA ASP A 127 5.55 -4.98 -14.33
C ASP A 127 4.41 -5.93 -14.75
N TRP A 128 3.19 -5.66 -14.29
CA TRP A 128 1.99 -6.45 -14.59
C TRP A 128 0.95 -5.58 -15.29
N ASP A 129 0.52 -5.97 -16.49
CA ASP A 129 -0.63 -5.33 -17.13
C ASP A 129 -1.91 -6.11 -16.82
N VAL A 130 -2.74 -5.54 -15.96
CA VAL A 130 -3.98 -6.16 -15.48
C VAL A 130 -5.19 -5.35 -15.96
N PRO A 131 -6.09 -5.94 -16.79
CA PRO A 131 -7.17 -5.21 -17.45
C PRO A 131 -8.13 -4.45 -16.53
N TYR A 132 -8.31 -4.91 -15.29
CA TYR A 132 -9.19 -4.29 -14.29
C TYR A 132 -8.45 -3.36 -13.31
N LEU A 133 -7.12 -3.22 -13.41
CA LEU A 133 -6.32 -2.28 -12.62
C LEU A 133 -5.77 -1.20 -13.54
N ARG A 134 -6.68 -0.31 -13.96
CA ARG A 134 -6.40 0.83 -14.84
C ARG A 134 -6.55 2.12 -14.05
N GLY A 135 -5.78 3.13 -14.41
CA GLY A 135 -5.90 4.46 -13.83
C GLY A 135 -7.24 5.09 -14.20
N VAL A 136 -7.98 5.51 -13.18
CA VAL A 136 -9.23 6.27 -13.28
C VAL A 136 -9.17 7.47 -12.35
N ALA A 137 -9.85 8.56 -12.72
CA ALA A 137 -10.01 9.73 -11.88
C ALA A 137 -10.73 9.37 -10.58
N ASP A 138 -10.27 9.95 -9.48
CA ASP A 138 -10.86 9.80 -8.17
C ASP A 138 -11.24 11.20 -7.67
N LEU A 139 -12.54 11.47 -7.65
CA LEU A 139 -13.08 12.79 -7.34
C LEU A 139 -13.34 12.96 -5.84
N ASP A 140 -13.12 11.93 -5.03
CA ASP A 140 -13.39 11.98 -3.60
C ASP A 140 -12.26 12.73 -2.88
N PRO A 141 -12.59 13.85 -2.19
CA PRO A 141 -11.59 14.61 -1.46
C PRO A 141 -11.11 13.80 -0.25
N SER A 142 -9.79 13.70 -0.10
CA SER A 142 -9.15 13.05 1.05
C SER A 142 -8.33 14.06 1.84
N PRO A 143 -8.42 14.09 3.20
CA PRO A 143 -7.51 14.90 4.03
C PRO A 143 -6.05 14.43 3.94
N HIS A 144 -5.81 13.29 3.28
CA HIS A 144 -4.48 12.73 3.02
C HIS A 144 -4.06 12.87 1.56
N SER A 145 -4.76 13.69 0.76
CA SER A 145 -4.40 14.00 -0.63
C SER A 145 -3.10 14.79 -0.73
N TYR A 146 -2.80 15.64 0.27
CA TYR A 146 -1.59 16.43 0.35
C TYR A 146 -0.66 15.99 1.48
N TRP A 147 0.64 16.06 1.23
CA TRP A 147 1.67 15.84 2.23
C TRP A 147 2.96 16.54 1.81
N TYR A 148 3.80 16.88 2.78
CA TYR A 148 5.16 17.34 2.54
C TYR A 148 6.11 16.65 3.52
N LYS A 149 7.39 16.58 3.15
CA LYS A 149 8.46 16.09 4.01
C LYS A 149 9.67 17.00 3.82
N VAL A 150 10.14 17.56 4.92
CA VAL A 150 11.40 18.31 4.95
C VAL A 150 12.53 17.34 5.31
N MET A 151 13.62 17.43 4.57
CA MET A 151 14.86 16.72 4.88
C MET A 151 16.06 17.55 4.43
N SER A 152 17.13 17.48 5.20
CA SER A 152 18.42 18.07 4.83
C SER A 152 19.10 17.27 3.72
N ALA A 153 20.02 17.93 3.01
CA ALA A 153 20.83 17.29 1.99
C ALA A 153 21.63 16.09 2.53
N SER A 154 22.16 16.19 3.76
CA SER A 154 22.90 15.11 4.41
C SER A 154 22.01 13.93 4.78
N GLU A 155 20.77 14.18 5.22
CA GLU A 155 19.79 13.09 5.47
C GLU A 155 19.42 12.36 4.17
N MET A 156 19.29 13.08 3.06
CA MET A 156 19.00 12.49 1.75
C MET A 156 20.17 11.64 1.25
N GLU A 157 21.38 12.18 1.32
CA GLU A 157 22.61 11.45 0.97
C GLU A 157 22.75 10.17 1.81
N GLU A 158 22.61 10.27 3.13
CA GLU A 158 22.73 9.14 4.04
C GLU A 158 21.64 8.08 3.81
N ALA A 159 20.43 8.50 3.43
CA ALA A 159 19.37 7.58 3.05
C ALA A 159 19.75 6.74 1.82
N PHE A 160 20.25 7.38 0.76
CA PHE A 160 20.70 6.68 -0.45
C PHE A 160 21.93 5.80 -0.20
N ARG A 161 22.92 6.31 0.53
CA ARG A 161 24.14 5.58 0.89
C ARG A 161 23.84 4.28 1.63
N ARG A 162 22.98 4.33 2.65
CA ARG A 162 22.56 3.12 3.42
C ARG A 162 21.80 2.09 2.58
N ASN A 163 21.19 2.52 1.48
CA ASN A 163 20.48 1.66 0.56
C ASN A 163 21.34 1.21 -0.64
N GLY A 164 22.65 1.44 -0.60
CA GLY A 164 23.60 0.95 -1.61
C GLY A 164 23.81 1.92 -2.78
N TYR A 165 23.43 3.19 -2.65
CA TYR A 165 23.59 4.22 -3.68
C TYR A 165 24.50 5.35 -3.18
N PRO A 166 25.83 5.18 -3.17
CA PRO A 166 26.77 6.19 -2.68
C PRO A 166 27.00 7.30 -3.72
N LEU A 167 25.97 8.10 -4.00
CA LEU A 167 25.99 9.14 -5.03
C LEU A 167 26.58 10.48 -4.56
N GLY A 168 26.94 10.61 -3.27
CA GLY A 168 27.26 11.89 -2.65
C GLY A 168 26.01 12.75 -2.47
N ARG A 169 26.18 14.08 -2.36
CA ARG A 169 25.05 15.01 -2.29
C ARG A 169 24.19 14.88 -3.54
N ILE A 170 22.91 14.59 -3.35
CA ILE A 170 21.93 14.57 -4.45
C ILE A 170 21.68 16.00 -4.91
N THR A 171 21.81 16.24 -6.22
CA THR A 171 21.60 17.55 -6.84
C THR A 171 20.33 17.58 -7.68
N GLN A 172 19.95 16.43 -8.28
CA GLN A 172 18.76 16.34 -9.12
C GLN A 172 18.05 14.99 -8.96
N ILE A 173 16.72 15.04 -9.03
CA ILE A 173 15.84 13.89 -9.19
C ILE A 173 14.95 14.20 -10.40
N ILE A 174 15.18 13.52 -11.52
CA ILE A 174 14.52 13.83 -12.79
C ILE A 174 13.56 12.68 -13.12
N PRO A 175 12.24 12.90 -13.14
CA PRO A 175 11.29 11.89 -13.61
C PRO A 175 11.62 11.45 -15.03
N SER A 176 11.94 10.17 -15.20
CA SER A 176 12.23 9.56 -16.51
C SER A 176 10.94 8.99 -17.13
N LYS A 177 10.03 8.48 -16.29
CA LYS A 177 8.70 8.00 -16.68
C LYS A 177 7.67 8.34 -15.62
N THR A 178 6.55 8.91 -16.06
CA THR A 178 5.36 9.14 -15.23
C THR A 178 4.22 8.23 -15.66
N GLY A 179 3.40 7.81 -14.69
CA GLY A 179 2.19 7.04 -14.94
C GLY A 179 1.00 7.92 -15.27
N THR A 180 -0.16 7.29 -15.49
CA THR A 180 -1.41 7.99 -15.85
C THR A 180 -1.89 8.93 -14.74
N SER A 181 -1.51 8.67 -13.50
CA SER A 181 -1.86 9.52 -12.37
C SER A 181 -0.84 10.64 -12.10
N GLY A 182 0.18 10.80 -12.96
CA GLY A 182 1.31 11.70 -12.70
C GLY A 182 2.33 11.18 -11.66
N ARG A 183 2.14 9.96 -11.14
CA ARG A 183 3.10 9.30 -10.25
C ARG A 183 4.41 9.02 -10.98
N ILE A 184 5.53 9.16 -10.29
CA ILE A 184 6.85 8.80 -10.82
C ILE A 184 6.92 7.26 -10.86
N ALA A 185 7.02 6.70 -12.07
CA ALA A 185 7.26 5.27 -12.27
C ALA A 185 8.76 4.98 -12.18
N SER A 186 9.59 5.82 -12.82
CA SER A 186 11.05 5.82 -12.66
C SER A 186 11.63 7.22 -12.77
N CYS A 187 12.79 7.43 -12.16
CA CYS A 187 13.53 8.68 -12.22
C CYS A 187 15.05 8.45 -12.18
N MET A 188 15.76 9.36 -12.81
CA MET A 188 17.20 9.46 -12.75
C MET A 188 17.60 10.30 -11.53
N LEU A 189 18.43 9.73 -10.67
CA LEU A 189 19.05 10.43 -9.56
C LEU A 189 20.47 10.81 -9.93
N ILE A 190 20.82 12.08 -9.70
CA ILE A 190 22.15 12.61 -9.96
C ILE A 190 22.69 13.16 -8.65
N GLY A 191 23.88 12.70 -8.29
CA GLY A 191 24.67 13.25 -7.18
C GLY A 191 26.10 13.58 -7.61
N GLU A 192 26.87 14.12 -6.68
CA GLU A 192 28.26 14.55 -6.90
C GLU A 192 29.19 13.44 -7.41
N HIS A 193 28.87 12.18 -7.14
CA HIS A 193 29.73 11.03 -7.46
C HIS A 193 29.16 10.10 -8.53
N GLY A 194 28.03 10.47 -9.15
CA GLY A 194 27.46 9.71 -10.26
C GLY A 194 25.95 9.82 -10.37
N GLN A 195 25.37 8.94 -11.18
CA GLN A 195 23.94 8.87 -11.42
C GLN A 195 23.42 7.44 -11.44
N VAL A 196 22.14 7.26 -11.13
CA VAL A 196 21.46 5.97 -11.16
C VAL A 196 19.98 6.16 -11.51
N GLU A 197 19.45 5.28 -12.36
CA GLU A 197 18.00 5.19 -12.62
C GLU A 197 17.35 4.29 -11.56
N LEU A 198 16.33 4.80 -10.89
CA LEU A 198 15.57 4.06 -9.86
C LEU A 198 14.08 4.10 -10.15
N THR A 199 13.35 3.09 -9.68
CA THR A 199 11.89 3.17 -9.68
C THR A 199 11.41 4.18 -8.64
N GLY A 200 10.25 4.80 -8.89
CA GLY A 200 9.64 5.73 -7.95
C GLY A 200 9.39 5.07 -6.58
N GLU A 201 9.02 3.79 -6.55
CA GLU A 201 8.82 3.04 -5.30
C GLU A 201 10.13 2.83 -4.53
N LYS A 202 11.25 2.65 -5.22
CA LYS A 202 12.57 2.60 -4.57
C LYS A 202 12.90 3.94 -3.93
N VAL A 203 12.71 5.05 -4.64
CA VAL A 203 12.95 6.40 -4.11
C VAL A 203 12.03 6.69 -2.93
N ARG A 204 10.74 6.39 -3.05
CA ARG A 204 9.76 6.50 -1.97
C ARG A 204 10.20 5.72 -0.73
N THR A 205 10.67 4.48 -0.90
CA THR A 205 11.14 3.63 0.20
C THR A 205 12.38 4.23 0.86
N VAL A 206 13.40 4.57 0.06
CA VAL A 206 14.68 5.12 0.54
C VAL A 206 14.45 6.41 1.33
N LEU A 207 13.59 7.28 0.81
CA LEU A 207 13.30 8.57 1.40
C LEU A 207 12.12 8.53 2.38
N SER A 208 11.56 7.35 2.70
CA SER A 208 10.36 7.18 3.52
C SER A 208 9.23 8.17 3.18
N LEU A 209 8.87 8.27 1.90
CA LEU A 209 7.80 9.12 1.39
C LEU A 209 6.44 8.40 1.46
N ARG A 210 5.34 9.17 1.47
CA ARG A 210 3.99 8.58 1.52
C ARG A 210 3.60 7.91 0.21
N SER A 211 3.98 8.48 -0.93
CA SER A 211 3.66 7.97 -2.26
C SER A 211 4.78 8.29 -3.25
N THR A 212 4.64 7.79 -4.49
CA THR A 212 5.46 8.17 -5.64
C THR A 212 4.92 9.41 -6.37
N PHE A 213 3.89 10.06 -5.82
CA PHE A 213 3.34 11.31 -6.33
C PHE A 213 3.91 12.45 -5.48
N PHE A 214 5.03 13.00 -5.92
CA PHE A 214 5.73 14.08 -5.24
C PHE A 214 6.50 14.95 -6.24
N THR A 215 6.76 16.18 -5.83
CA THR A 215 7.76 17.09 -6.42
C THR A 215 8.84 17.36 -5.37
N ILE A 216 9.99 17.88 -5.80
CA ILE A 216 11.09 18.25 -4.90
C ILE A 216 11.42 19.71 -5.14
N GLU A 217 11.53 20.45 -4.03
CA GLU A 217 11.96 21.83 -3.99
C GLU A 217 13.23 21.93 -3.16
N TRP A 218 14.23 22.65 -3.68
CA TRP A 218 15.51 22.84 -3.01
C TRP A 218 15.52 24.21 -2.35
N GLU A 219 15.24 24.27 -1.05
CA GLU A 219 15.31 25.50 -0.29
C GLU A 219 16.68 25.63 0.39
N GLN A 220 17.30 26.81 0.30
CA GLN A 220 18.53 27.12 1.03
C GLN A 220 18.28 27.55 2.49
N THR A 221 17.01 27.73 2.87
CA THR A 221 16.57 28.17 4.19
C THR A 221 15.34 27.35 4.58
N PRO A 222 15.18 26.85 5.83
CA PRO A 222 14.00 26.08 6.20
C PRO A 222 12.71 26.87 5.95
N PRO A 223 11.62 26.22 5.50
CA PRO A 223 10.37 26.93 5.25
C PRO A 223 9.88 27.51 6.57
N SER A 224 9.61 28.81 6.58
CA SER A 224 8.94 29.43 7.71
C SER A 224 7.57 28.74 7.87
N ARG A 225 7.22 28.36 9.10
CA ARG A 225 5.89 27.83 9.41
C ARG A 225 4.84 28.92 9.15
N GLY A 226 4.45 29.11 7.90
CA GLY A 226 3.26 29.83 7.50
C GLY A 226 2.04 28.92 7.64
N PRO A 227 0.88 29.45 8.07
CA PRO A 227 -0.33 28.64 8.20
C PRO A 227 -0.76 28.09 6.85
N LEU A 228 -1.31 26.88 6.86
CA LEU A 228 -2.00 26.27 5.73
C LEU A 228 -3.10 27.23 5.26
N ALA A 229 -2.98 27.69 4.01
CA ALA A 229 -4.09 28.33 3.33
C ALA A 229 -5.19 27.29 3.09
N ILE A 230 -6.42 27.75 3.31
CA ILE A 230 -7.69 27.02 3.44
C ILE A 230 -8.04 26.25 2.16
#